data_AF-A0A3G6J719-F1
#
_entry.id   AF-A0A3G6J719-F1
#
_cell.length_a   1.000
_cell.length_b   1.000
_cell.length_c   1.000
_cell.angle_alpha   90.00
_cell.angle_beta   90.00
_cell.angle_gamma   90.00
#
_symmetry.space_group_name_H-M   'P 1'
#
loop_
_entity.id
_entity.type
_entity.pdbx_description
1 polymer ?
#
loop_
_entity_poly.entity_id
_entity_poly.type
_entity_poly.pdbx_seq_one_letter_code
_entity_poly.pdbx_strand_id
1 'polypeptide(L)'
;MYKVFENLDIIINNIQDSPRLFGSKAMLNREDTLALLDELRSALPAELDHAQDVLDQQEAILEGAQAEANRLVDDATAQADAMIAEAQQDADAERERAETDASTLLSNAHDQADHVRRDADHSAQETLARADAEAQRIAQKADTYYERTVEDARLEQQRMLSESEIVRLANEEARSIVEAAHVKSSELRRACDEFVEEKLANFESTLTETLRIVSRDRSVLRQSTSAAGPQYLRSDDTGNSQDNSYRADYSPRRSERDYGDNR
;
A
#
# COMPACT_ATOMS: atom_id res chain seq x y z
N MET A 1 -39.84 105.56 20.22
CA MET A 1 -40.18 105.55 18.78
C MET A 1 -41.54 106.20 18.48
N TYR A 2 -42.52 106.16 19.38
CA TYR A 2 -43.91 106.52 19.04
C TYR A 2 -44.18 108.02 18.81
N LYS A 3 -43.49 108.94 19.51
CA LYS A 3 -43.85 110.37 19.49
C LYS A 3 -43.53 111.10 18.18
N VAL A 4 -42.45 110.74 17.51
CA VAL A 4 -42.08 111.35 16.22
C VAL A 4 -43.07 110.94 15.14
N PHE A 5 -43.39 109.65 15.05
CA PHE A 5 -44.38 109.15 14.09
C PHE A 5 -45.78 109.68 14.42
N GLU A 6 -46.14 109.75 15.70
CA GLU A 6 -47.40 110.36 16.15
C GLU A 6 -47.51 111.83 15.73
N ASN A 7 -46.47 112.64 15.93
CA ASN A 7 -46.47 114.04 15.50
C ASN A 7 -46.49 114.20 13.97
N LEU A 8 -45.80 113.34 13.22
CA LEU A 8 -45.90 113.30 11.76
C LEU A 8 -47.30 112.94 11.30
N ASP A 9 -47.94 111.95 11.91
CA ASP A 9 -49.30 111.51 11.58
C ASP A 9 -50.31 112.61 11.88
N ILE A 10 -50.17 113.34 12.99
CA ILE A 10 -51.01 114.51 13.31
C ILE A 10 -50.81 115.61 12.27
N ILE A 11 -49.58 115.91 11.86
CA ILE A 11 -49.31 116.88 10.78
C ILE A 11 -49.93 116.42 9.46
N ILE A 12 -49.75 115.15 9.07
CA ILE A 12 -50.31 114.57 7.84
C ILE A 12 -51.84 114.67 7.85
N ASN A 13 -52.49 114.25 8.95
CA ASN A 13 -53.94 114.33 9.10
C ASN A 13 -54.44 115.79 9.06
N ASN A 14 -53.76 116.69 9.77
CA ASN A 14 -54.07 118.12 9.72
C ASN A 14 -53.95 118.70 8.30
N ILE A 15 -53.01 118.22 7.47
CA ILE A 15 -52.88 118.62 6.06
C ILE A 15 -53.99 118.01 5.19
N GLN A 16 -54.36 116.76 5.44
CA GLN A 16 -55.39 116.05 4.67
C GLN A 16 -56.80 116.59 4.94
N ASP A 17 -57.12 116.91 6.20
CA ASP A 17 -58.43 117.40 6.65
C ASP A 17 -58.61 118.92 6.48
N SER A 18 -57.53 119.64 6.12
CA SER A 18 -57.57 121.08 5.97
C SER A 18 -58.35 121.53 4.72
N PRO A 19 -59.26 122.52 4.83
CA PRO A 19 -60.00 123.09 3.71
C PRO A 19 -59.06 123.64 2.62
N ARG A 20 -59.36 123.34 1.35
CA ARG A 20 -58.57 123.83 0.20
C ARG A 20 -59.11 125.16 -0.30
N LEU A 21 -58.23 126.15 -0.48
CA LEU A 21 -58.58 127.41 -1.13
C LEU A 21 -58.13 127.39 -2.59
N PHE A 22 -59.12 127.52 -3.48
CA PHE A 22 -59.00 127.69 -4.94
C PHE A 22 -57.83 126.89 -5.56
N GLY A 23 -58.06 125.60 -5.79
CA GLY A 23 -57.11 124.68 -6.42
C GLY A 23 -56.44 123.73 -5.42
N SER A 24 -55.17 123.40 -5.67
CA SER A 24 -54.40 122.36 -4.97
C SER A 24 -53.81 122.78 -3.62
N LYS A 25 -54.13 123.97 -3.08
CA LYS A 25 -53.50 124.51 -1.86
C LYS A 25 -54.37 124.24 -0.61
N ALA A 26 -53.79 123.59 0.40
CA ALA A 26 -54.41 123.37 1.72
C ALA A 26 -54.12 124.54 2.67
N MET A 27 -55.09 124.94 3.49
CA MET A 27 -54.95 126.00 4.50
C MET A 27 -54.63 125.39 5.87
N LEU A 28 -53.38 125.57 6.34
CA LEU A 28 -52.92 125.01 7.61
C LEU A 28 -52.95 126.07 8.73
N ASN A 29 -53.29 125.66 9.95
CA ASN A 29 -53.07 126.49 11.13
C ASN A 29 -51.57 126.58 11.39
N ARG A 30 -51.00 127.77 11.19
CA ARG A 30 -49.58 128.05 11.38
C ARG A 30 -49.12 127.75 12.81
N GLU A 31 -49.92 128.06 13.82
CA GLU A 31 -49.53 127.91 15.23
C GLU A 31 -49.43 126.43 15.61
N ASP A 32 -50.48 125.65 15.34
CA ASP A 32 -50.52 124.21 15.62
C ASP A 32 -49.47 123.44 14.81
N THR A 33 -49.28 123.78 13.53
CA THR A 33 -48.29 123.11 12.67
C THR A 33 -46.86 123.40 13.13
N LEU A 34 -46.57 124.65 13.54
CA LEU A 34 -45.25 124.98 14.09
C LEU A 34 -45.00 124.33 15.44
N ALA A 35 -46.03 124.19 16.29
CA ALA A 35 -45.91 123.48 17.57
C ALA A 35 -45.59 122.00 17.37
N LEU A 36 -46.28 121.31 16.45
CA LEU A 36 -46.01 119.91 16.11
C LEU A 36 -44.63 119.74 15.46
N LEU A 37 -44.20 120.68 14.62
CA LEU A 37 -42.85 120.67 14.04
C LEU A 37 -41.76 120.91 15.08
N ASP A 38 -42.00 121.74 16.10
CA ASP A 38 -41.06 121.98 17.21
C ASP A 38 -40.99 120.78 18.15
N GLU A 39 -42.12 120.13 18.42
CA GLU A 39 -42.17 118.87 19.18
C GLU A 39 -41.46 117.75 18.43
N LEU A 40 -41.70 117.61 17.12
CA LEU A 40 -40.97 116.70 16.25
C LEU A 40 -39.47 117.01 16.24
N ARG A 41 -39.09 118.29 16.12
CA ARG A 41 -37.69 118.73 16.18
C ARG A 41 -37.02 118.41 17.51
N SER A 42 -37.76 118.46 18.61
CA SER A 42 -37.26 118.15 19.96
C SER A 42 -37.18 116.63 20.22
N ALA A 43 -38.14 115.86 19.72
CA ALA A 43 -38.22 114.41 19.93
C ALA A 43 -37.33 113.60 18.95
N LEU A 44 -37.13 114.09 17.72
CA LEU A 44 -36.36 113.40 16.68
C LEU A 44 -34.92 113.04 17.08
N PRO A 45 -34.12 113.96 17.68
CA PRO A 45 -32.75 113.64 18.07
C PRO A 45 -32.67 112.45 19.03
N ALA A 46 -33.51 112.44 20.08
CA ALA A 46 -33.52 111.37 21.07
C ALA A 46 -33.94 110.01 20.48
N GLU A 47 -34.86 110.02 19.51
CA GLU A 47 -35.27 108.79 18.82
C GLU A 47 -34.20 108.29 17.84
N LEU A 48 -33.46 109.18 17.19
CA LEU A 48 -32.33 108.83 16.34
C LEU A 48 -31.16 108.28 17.17
N ASP A 49 -30.86 108.91 18.31
CA ASP A 49 -29.84 108.43 19.27
C ASP A 49 -30.21 107.03 19.77
N HIS A 50 -31.48 106.80 20.13
CA HIS A 50 -31.93 105.47 20.56
C HIS A 50 -31.82 104.42 19.45
N ALA A 51 -32.14 104.78 18.19
CA ALA A 51 -31.96 103.87 17.06
C ALA A 51 -30.48 103.54 16.81
N GLN A 52 -29.59 104.52 16.99
CA GLN A 52 -28.14 104.31 16.94
C GLN A 52 -27.66 103.37 18.06
N ASP A 53 -28.11 103.58 19.30
CA ASP A 53 -27.77 102.68 20.43
C ASP A 53 -28.14 101.22 20.16
N VAL A 54 -29.32 100.98 19.54
CA VAL A 54 -29.77 99.64 19.17
C VAL A 54 -28.92 99.03 18.05
N LEU A 55 -28.51 99.84 17.06
CA LEU A 55 -27.61 99.39 15.99
C LEU A 55 -26.23 99.05 16.55
N ASP A 56 -25.68 99.88 17.43
CA ASP A 56 -24.40 99.64 18.09
C ASP A 56 -24.46 98.38 18.97
N GLN A 57 -25.56 98.19 19.70
CA GLN A 57 -25.78 96.97 20.48
C GLN A 57 -25.90 95.74 19.58
N GLN A 58 -26.58 95.85 18.44
CA GLN A 58 -26.68 94.76 17.47
C GLN A 58 -25.31 94.41 16.88
N GLU A 59 -24.51 95.41 16.51
CA GLU A 59 -23.15 95.22 16.00
C GLU A 59 -22.29 94.48 17.04
N ALA A 60 -22.32 94.93 18.30
CA ALA A 60 -21.60 94.26 19.40
C ALA A 60 -22.05 92.80 19.61
N ILE A 61 -23.35 92.51 19.48
CA ILE A 61 -23.87 91.13 19.57
C ILE A 61 -23.38 90.28 18.41
N LEU A 62 -23.42 90.81 17.18
CA LEU A 62 -22.98 90.09 15.98
C LEU A 62 -21.48 89.81 16.02
N GLU A 63 -20.67 90.79 16.41
CA GLU A 63 -19.23 90.61 16.59
C GLU A 63 -18.92 89.57 17.67
N GLY A 64 -19.61 89.64 18.82
CA GLY A 64 -19.46 88.67 19.90
C GLY A 64 -19.85 87.25 19.47
N ALA A 65 -20.97 87.10 18.78
CA ALA A 65 -21.44 85.81 18.28
C ALA A 65 -20.51 85.23 17.21
N GLN A 66 -19.98 86.07 16.31
CA GLN A 66 -19.02 85.64 15.29
C GLN A 66 -17.69 85.21 15.92
N ALA A 67 -17.20 85.97 16.91
CA ALA A 67 -15.98 85.63 17.63
C ALA A 67 -16.13 84.29 18.37
N GLU A 68 -17.27 84.07 19.02
CA GLU A 68 -17.54 82.82 19.73
C GLU A 68 -17.71 81.62 18.78
N ALA A 69 -18.40 81.81 17.65
CA ALA A 69 -18.52 80.78 16.63
C ALA A 69 -17.14 80.38 16.07
N ASN A 70 -16.27 81.36 15.80
CA ASN A 70 -14.91 81.09 15.34
C ASN A 70 -14.11 80.30 16.38
N ARG A 71 -14.17 80.70 17.67
CA ARG A 71 -13.51 79.94 18.76
C ARG A 71 -14.00 78.50 18.84
N LEU A 72 -15.32 78.28 18.75
CA LEU A 72 -15.89 76.94 18.80
C LEU A 72 -15.38 76.06 17.65
N VAL A 73 -15.28 76.62 16.45
CA VAL A 73 -14.75 75.91 15.28
C VAL A 73 -13.26 75.61 15.45
N ASP A 74 -12.47 76.58 15.92
CA ASP A 74 -11.04 76.41 16.17
C ASP A 74 -10.78 75.33 17.23
N ASP A 75 -11.51 75.36 18.35
CA ASP A 75 -11.42 74.38 19.42
C ASP A 75 -11.86 72.98 18.96
N ALA A 76 -12.94 72.89 18.19
CA ALA A 76 -13.42 71.63 17.62
C ALA A 76 -12.42 71.04 16.62
N THR A 77 -11.79 71.89 15.81
CA THR A 77 -10.77 71.48 14.83
C THR A 77 -9.52 70.99 15.55
N ALA A 78 -9.04 71.72 16.56
CA ALA A 78 -7.89 71.31 17.37
C ALA A 78 -8.14 69.97 18.11
N GLN A 79 -9.35 69.76 18.63
CA GLN A 79 -9.73 68.49 19.25
C GLN A 79 -9.77 67.35 18.23
N ALA A 80 -10.32 67.59 17.04
CA ALA A 80 -10.36 66.58 15.97
C ALA A 80 -8.95 66.19 15.52
N ASP A 81 -8.06 67.17 15.32
CA ASP A 81 -6.66 66.93 14.94
C ASP A 81 -5.92 66.12 16.02
N ALA A 82 -6.13 66.45 17.29
CA ALA A 82 -5.56 65.70 18.41
C ALA A 82 -6.06 64.24 18.45
N MET A 83 -7.36 64.02 18.27
CA MET A 83 -7.95 62.68 18.23
C MET A 83 -7.42 61.85 17.06
N ILE A 84 -7.25 62.46 15.88
CA ILE A 84 -6.68 61.77 14.72
C ILE A 84 -5.21 61.42 14.96
N ALA A 85 -4.42 62.33 15.54
CA ALA A 85 -3.02 62.07 15.85
C ALA A 85 -2.84 60.94 16.88
N GLU A 86 -3.66 60.93 17.93
CA GLU A 86 -3.67 59.87 18.94
C GLU A 86 -4.08 58.52 18.30
N ALA A 87 -5.16 58.50 17.53
CA ALA A 87 -5.62 57.28 16.86
C ALA A 87 -4.58 56.73 15.85
N GLN A 88 -3.84 57.60 15.16
CA GLN A 88 -2.76 57.20 14.28
C GLN A 88 -1.58 56.60 15.06
N GLN A 89 -1.18 57.23 16.16
CA GLN A 89 -0.12 56.71 17.02
C GLN A 89 -0.48 55.34 17.60
N ASP A 90 -1.72 55.17 18.07
CA ASP A 90 -2.20 53.89 18.60
C ASP A 90 -2.24 52.81 17.51
N ALA A 91 -2.72 53.15 16.30
CA ALA A 91 -2.75 52.23 15.17
C ALA A 91 -1.35 51.79 14.75
N ASP A 92 -0.38 52.71 14.73
CA ASP A 92 1.02 52.40 14.40
C ASP A 92 1.66 51.50 15.46
N ALA A 93 1.42 51.77 16.74
CA ALA A 93 1.92 50.95 17.84
C ALA A 93 1.32 49.54 17.82
N GLU A 94 0.02 49.41 17.55
CA GLU A 94 -0.64 48.11 17.45
C GLU A 94 -0.16 47.32 16.23
N ARG A 95 0.10 48.00 15.12
CA ARG A 95 0.69 47.40 13.93
C ARG A 95 2.09 46.84 14.22
N GLU A 96 2.95 47.61 14.89
CA GLU A 96 4.30 47.17 15.23
C GLU A 96 4.28 45.94 16.16
N ARG A 97 3.36 45.92 17.13
CA ARG A 97 3.13 44.76 18.00
C ARG A 97 2.67 43.54 17.21
N ALA A 98 1.67 43.71 16.34
CA ALA A 98 1.15 42.62 15.52
C ALA A 98 2.22 42.05 14.57
N GLU A 99 3.07 42.91 13.99
CA GLU A 99 4.20 42.48 13.15
C GLU A 99 5.24 41.67 13.95
N THR A 100 5.55 42.12 15.19
CA THR A 100 6.47 41.41 16.10
C THR A 100 5.92 40.05 16.55
N ASP A 101 4.64 40.01 16.92
CA ASP A 101 3.95 38.81 17.36
C ASP A 101 3.84 37.79 16.22
N ALA A 102 3.49 38.25 15.01
CA ALA A 102 3.45 37.40 13.82
C ALA A 102 4.82 36.82 13.50
N SER A 103 5.89 37.62 13.55
CA SER A 103 7.27 37.14 13.34
C SER A 103 7.66 36.08 14.38
N THR A 104 7.32 36.32 15.65
CA THR A 104 7.61 35.39 16.75
C THR A 104 6.84 34.07 16.57
N LEU A 105 5.55 34.15 16.25
CA LEU A 105 4.71 32.98 15.99
C LEU A 105 5.25 32.16 14.81
N LEU A 106 5.63 32.82 13.72
CA LEU A 106 6.20 32.16 12.55
C LEU A 106 7.54 31.48 12.88
N SER A 107 8.41 32.12 13.66
CA SER A 107 9.67 31.50 14.10
C SER A 107 9.42 30.25 14.94
N ASN A 108 8.53 30.35 15.94
CA ASN A 108 8.19 29.22 16.81
C ASN A 108 7.56 28.06 16.01
N ALA A 109 6.69 28.37 15.04
CA ALA A 109 6.08 27.38 14.18
C ALA A 109 7.12 26.67 13.30
N HIS A 110 8.11 27.41 12.76
CA HIS A 110 9.21 26.81 12.01
C HIS A 110 10.08 25.91 12.89
N ASP A 111 10.47 26.36 14.08
CA ASP A 111 11.27 25.57 15.01
C ASP A 111 10.55 24.27 15.42
N GLN A 112 9.25 24.35 15.67
CA GLN A 112 8.41 23.18 15.96
C GLN A 112 8.32 22.24 14.75
N ALA A 113 8.13 22.76 13.54
CA ALA A 113 8.07 21.96 12.33
C ALA A 113 9.39 21.20 12.09
N ASP A 114 10.51 21.88 12.28
CA ASP A 114 11.84 21.27 12.14
C ASP A 114 12.09 20.21 13.22
N HIS A 115 11.62 20.43 14.45
CA HIS A 115 11.67 19.43 15.50
C HIS A 115 10.89 18.16 15.11
N VAL A 116 9.63 18.31 14.70
CA VAL A 116 8.79 17.18 14.27
C VAL A 116 9.42 16.42 13.11
N ARG A 117 9.99 17.13 12.13
CA ARG A 117 10.69 16.51 11.00
C ARG A 117 11.91 15.70 11.46
N ARG A 118 12.75 16.26 12.35
CA ARG A 118 13.92 15.57 12.88
C ARG A 118 13.53 14.30 13.66
N ASP A 119 12.49 14.38 14.49
CA ASP A 119 11.99 13.22 15.24
C ASP A 119 11.45 12.13 14.30
N ALA A 120 10.68 12.53 13.28
CA ALA A 120 10.15 11.61 12.29
C ALA A 120 11.27 10.92 11.50
N ASP A 121 12.28 11.67 11.06
CA ASP A 121 13.45 11.14 10.37
C ASP A 121 14.22 10.16 11.26
N HIS A 122 14.41 10.48 12.55
CA HIS A 122 15.06 9.60 13.51
C HIS A 122 14.28 8.29 13.70
N SER A 123 12.97 8.37 13.92
CA SER A 123 12.11 7.19 14.10
C SER A 123 12.05 6.31 12.83
N ALA A 124 12.04 6.93 11.65
CA ALA A 124 12.12 6.24 10.37
C ALA A 124 13.46 5.50 10.22
N GLN A 125 14.58 6.16 10.53
CA GLN A 125 15.91 5.55 10.50
C GLN A 125 16.03 4.37 11.46
N GLU A 126 15.52 4.50 12.69
CA GLU A 126 15.51 3.40 13.66
C GLU A 126 14.69 2.21 13.16
N THR A 127 13.51 2.48 12.57
CA THR A 127 12.65 1.43 12.02
C THR A 127 13.29 0.72 10.84
N LEU A 128 13.93 1.47 9.93
CA LEU A 128 14.69 0.90 8.81
C LEU A 128 15.88 0.08 9.30
N ALA A 129 16.63 0.57 10.29
CA ALA A 129 17.76 -0.15 10.86
C ALA A 129 17.34 -1.48 11.51
N ARG A 130 16.22 -1.48 12.25
CA ARG A 130 15.64 -2.72 12.83
C ARG A 130 15.18 -3.68 11.75
N ALA A 131 14.52 -3.19 10.70
CA ALA A 131 14.06 -4.00 9.59
C ALA A 131 15.24 -4.63 8.82
N ASP A 132 16.30 -3.87 8.57
CA ASP A 132 17.51 -4.36 7.90
C ASP A 132 18.22 -5.43 8.75
N ALA A 133 18.39 -5.19 10.05
CA ALA A 133 18.97 -6.17 10.96
C ALA A 133 18.17 -7.48 11.01
N GLU A 134 16.83 -7.41 11.01
CA GLU A 134 15.98 -8.61 10.97
C GLU A 134 16.04 -9.32 9.61
N ALA A 135 16.07 -8.57 8.51
CA ALA A 135 16.22 -9.13 7.17
C ALA A 135 17.55 -9.89 7.03
N GLN A 136 18.65 -9.30 7.51
CA GLN A 136 19.97 -9.95 7.55
C GLN A 136 19.95 -11.21 8.42
N ARG A 137 19.30 -11.16 9.59
CA ARG A 137 19.16 -12.33 10.47
C ARG A 137 18.38 -13.46 9.79
N ILE A 138 17.31 -13.15 9.07
CA ILE A 138 16.52 -14.14 8.33
C ILE A 138 17.35 -14.73 7.18
N ALA A 139 18.08 -13.90 6.44
CA ALA A 139 18.95 -14.36 5.36
C ALA A 139 20.03 -15.32 5.87
N GLN A 140 20.75 -14.97 6.94
CA GLN A 140 21.76 -15.83 7.54
C GLN A 140 21.18 -17.19 8.01
N LYS A 141 19.99 -17.16 8.61
CA LYS A 141 19.30 -18.40 9.01
C LYS A 141 18.89 -19.24 7.80
N ALA A 142 18.41 -18.60 6.74
CA ALA A 142 18.04 -19.26 5.50
C ALA A 142 19.26 -19.93 4.84
N ASP A 143 20.40 -19.24 4.78
CA ASP A 143 21.65 -19.78 4.24
C ASP A 143 22.11 -21.01 5.03
N THR A 144 22.15 -20.89 6.36
CA THR A 144 22.54 -22.02 7.24
C THR A 144 21.59 -23.22 7.07
N TYR A 145 20.29 -22.96 6.98
CA TYR A 145 19.29 -24.00 6.77
C TYR A 145 19.43 -24.66 5.39
N TYR A 146 19.70 -23.86 4.35
CA TYR A 146 19.89 -24.32 2.99
C TYR A 146 21.13 -25.21 2.89
N GLU A 147 22.27 -24.78 3.43
CA GLU A 147 23.52 -25.54 3.45
C GLU A 147 23.33 -26.90 4.09
N ARG A 148 22.72 -26.93 5.29
CA ARG A 148 22.41 -28.17 5.99
C ARG A 148 21.51 -29.09 5.16
N THR A 149 20.45 -28.54 4.56
CA THR A 149 19.52 -29.33 3.75
C THR A 149 20.20 -29.93 2.52
N VAL A 150 21.08 -29.17 1.86
CA VAL A 150 21.85 -29.65 0.72
C VAL A 150 22.86 -30.72 1.13
N GLU A 151 23.51 -30.57 2.29
CA GLU A 151 24.40 -31.58 2.85
C GLU A 151 23.66 -32.89 3.15
N ASP A 152 22.54 -32.81 3.88
CA ASP A 152 21.68 -33.95 4.20
C ASP A 152 21.19 -34.67 2.93
N ALA A 153 20.76 -33.91 1.91
CA ALA A 153 20.33 -34.47 0.62
C ALA A 153 21.48 -35.16 -0.13
N ARG A 154 22.71 -34.61 -0.09
CA ARG A 154 23.89 -35.22 -0.71
C ARG A 154 24.28 -36.53 -0.02
N LEU A 155 24.24 -36.55 1.32
CA LEU A 155 24.51 -37.76 2.10
C LEU A 155 23.50 -38.86 1.75
N GLU A 156 22.23 -38.51 1.68
CA GLU A 156 21.18 -39.46 1.31
C GLU A 156 21.32 -39.95 -0.14
N GLN A 157 21.66 -39.06 -1.08
CA GLN A 157 21.95 -39.45 -2.45
C GLN A 157 23.11 -40.47 -2.52
N GLN A 158 24.20 -40.24 -1.78
CA GLN A 158 25.32 -41.18 -1.71
C GLN A 158 24.90 -42.53 -1.14
N ARG A 159 24.06 -42.52 -0.09
CA ARG A 159 23.49 -43.73 0.50
C ARG A 159 22.68 -44.52 -0.54
N MET A 160 21.75 -43.86 -1.24
CA MET A 160 20.92 -44.48 -2.29
C MET A 160 21.76 -45.05 -3.45
N LEU A 161 22.81 -44.34 -3.89
CA LEU A 161 23.71 -44.83 -4.93
C LEU A 161 24.47 -46.08 -4.48
N SER A 162 24.99 -46.10 -3.25
CA SER A 162 25.66 -47.27 -2.69
C SER A 162 24.71 -48.47 -2.59
N GLU A 163 23.47 -48.26 -2.12
CA GLU A 163 22.47 -49.33 -2.06
C GLU A 163 22.14 -49.87 -3.44
N SER A 164 21.98 -49.00 -4.45
CA SER A 164 21.73 -49.40 -5.82
C SER A 164 22.90 -50.16 -6.44
N GLU A 165 24.14 -49.75 -6.16
CA GLU A 165 25.35 -50.43 -6.66
C GLU A 165 25.50 -51.84 -6.08
N ILE A 166 25.25 -52.01 -4.78
CA ILE A 166 25.24 -53.34 -4.15
C ILE A 166 24.20 -54.24 -4.82
N VAL A 167 23.00 -53.72 -5.08
CA VAL A 167 21.95 -54.48 -5.78
C VAL A 167 22.39 -54.83 -7.21
N ARG A 168 23.04 -53.91 -7.93
CA ARG A 168 23.56 -54.17 -9.27
C ARG A 168 24.61 -55.28 -9.28
N LEU A 169 25.61 -55.19 -8.39
CA LEU A 169 26.67 -56.19 -8.24
C LEU A 169 26.13 -57.57 -7.83
N ALA A 170 25.18 -57.61 -6.88
CA ALA A 170 24.54 -58.85 -6.46
C ALA A 170 23.79 -59.54 -7.62
N ASN A 171 23.09 -58.75 -8.46
CA ASN A 171 22.41 -59.29 -9.64
C ASN A 171 23.39 -59.78 -10.72
N GLU A 172 24.53 -59.10 -10.88
CA GLU A 172 25.59 -59.50 -11.81
C GLU A 172 26.23 -60.82 -11.38
N GLU A 173 26.58 -60.95 -10.09
CA GLU A 173 27.13 -62.19 -9.52
C GLU A 173 26.11 -63.34 -9.57
N ALA A 174 24.84 -63.08 -9.26
CA ALA A 174 23.79 -64.08 -9.38
C ALA A 174 23.67 -64.63 -10.82
N ARG A 175 23.76 -63.76 -11.83
CA ARG A 175 23.78 -64.18 -13.24
C ARG A 175 25.01 -65.02 -13.55
N SER A 176 26.20 -64.60 -13.12
CA SER A 176 27.45 -65.35 -13.30
C SER A 176 27.37 -66.76 -12.70
N ILE A 177 26.85 -66.89 -11.48
CA ILE A 177 26.65 -68.19 -10.82
C ILE A 177 25.69 -69.08 -11.62
N VAL A 178 24.58 -68.52 -12.10
CA VAL A 178 23.59 -69.26 -12.90
C VAL A 178 24.20 -69.73 -14.22
N GLU A 179 24.96 -68.87 -14.92
CA GLU A 179 25.66 -69.23 -16.15
C GLU A 179 26.71 -70.31 -15.90
N ALA A 180 27.55 -70.16 -14.88
CA ALA A 180 28.55 -71.16 -14.50
C ALA A 180 27.92 -72.50 -14.12
N ALA A 181 26.77 -72.49 -13.43
CA ALA A 181 26.01 -73.70 -13.11
C ALA A 181 25.46 -74.36 -14.38
N HIS A 182 24.98 -73.60 -15.35
CA HIS A 182 24.54 -74.12 -16.64
C HIS A 182 25.69 -74.77 -17.42
N VAL A 183 26.85 -74.12 -17.49
CA VAL A 183 28.05 -74.67 -18.12
C VAL A 183 28.45 -75.98 -17.43
N LYS A 184 28.59 -75.97 -16.11
CA LYS A 184 28.98 -77.16 -15.34
C LYS A 184 27.97 -78.30 -15.42
N SER A 185 26.67 -77.98 -15.48
CA SER A 185 25.62 -78.96 -15.72
C SER A 185 25.74 -79.60 -17.11
N SER A 186 26.06 -78.80 -18.14
CA SER A 186 26.29 -79.32 -19.49
C SER A 186 27.54 -80.20 -19.57
N GLU A 187 28.62 -79.82 -18.90
CA GLU A 187 29.85 -80.63 -18.78
C GLU A 187 29.58 -81.95 -18.07
N LEU A 188 28.86 -81.92 -16.94
CA LEU A 188 28.51 -83.12 -16.19
C LEU A 188 27.62 -84.07 -17.01
N ARG A 189 26.64 -83.53 -17.76
CA ARG A 189 25.84 -84.34 -18.69
C ARG A 189 26.72 -85.01 -19.74
N ARG A 190 27.62 -84.25 -20.38
CA ARG A 190 28.55 -84.79 -21.38
C ARG A 190 29.46 -85.87 -20.79
N ALA A 191 30.00 -85.66 -19.59
CA ALA A 191 30.83 -86.62 -18.89
C ALA A 191 30.05 -87.89 -18.49
N CYS A 192 28.79 -87.74 -18.05
CA CYS A 192 27.91 -88.87 -17.80
C CYS A 192 27.61 -89.66 -19.09
N ASP A 193 27.32 -88.99 -20.19
CA ASP A 193 27.08 -89.63 -21.49
C ASP A 193 28.32 -90.40 -21.96
N GLU A 194 29.52 -89.79 -21.88
CA GLU A 194 30.79 -90.45 -22.19
C GLU A 194 31.05 -91.67 -21.28
N PHE A 195 30.77 -91.57 -19.98
CA PHE A 195 30.92 -92.68 -19.04
C PHE A 195 29.94 -93.82 -19.32
N VAL A 196 28.68 -93.50 -19.61
CA VAL A 196 27.66 -94.50 -19.97
C VAL A 196 28.09 -95.23 -21.25
N GLU A 197 28.56 -94.51 -22.26
CA GLU A 197 29.07 -95.10 -23.50
C GLU A 197 30.28 -96.02 -23.22
N GLU A 198 31.24 -95.59 -22.41
CA GLU A 198 32.38 -96.43 -22.01
C GLU A 198 31.94 -97.71 -21.29
N LYS A 199 30.98 -97.62 -20.37
CA LYS A 199 30.45 -98.81 -19.67
C LYS A 199 29.64 -99.71 -20.59
N LEU A 200 28.85 -99.17 -21.51
CA LEU A 200 28.13 -99.95 -22.52
C LEU A 200 29.10 -100.66 -23.47
N ALA A 201 30.14 -99.97 -23.95
CA ALA A 201 31.17 -100.57 -24.80
C ALA A 201 31.96 -101.68 -24.08
N ASN A 202 32.33 -101.48 -22.81
CA ASN A 202 32.97 -102.50 -21.99
C ASN A 202 32.04 -103.70 -21.75
N PHE A 203 30.75 -103.44 -21.51
CA PHE A 203 29.73 -104.48 -21.37
C PHE A 203 29.53 -105.26 -22.67
N GLU A 204 29.50 -104.59 -23.82
CA GLU A 204 29.45 -105.19 -25.16
C GLU A 204 30.67 -106.08 -25.41
N SER A 205 31.88 -105.60 -25.09
CA SER A 205 33.11 -106.39 -25.22
C SER A 205 33.04 -107.64 -24.34
N THR A 206 32.58 -107.50 -23.09
CA THR A 206 32.43 -108.62 -22.15
C THR A 206 31.39 -109.64 -22.65
N LEU A 207 30.25 -109.18 -23.18
CA LEU A 207 29.25 -110.04 -23.80
C LEU A 207 29.80 -110.74 -25.05
N THR A 208 30.58 -110.03 -25.87
CA THR A 208 31.24 -110.58 -27.06
C THR A 208 32.27 -111.64 -26.69
N GLU A 209 33.07 -111.41 -25.65
CA GLU A 209 34.01 -112.39 -25.11
C GLU A 209 33.28 -113.60 -24.54
N THR A 210 32.20 -113.39 -23.79
CA THR A 210 31.36 -114.46 -23.27
C THR A 210 30.73 -115.26 -24.41
N LEU A 211 30.21 -114.60 -25.46
CA LEU A 211 29.71 -115.24 -26.67
C LEU A 211 30.80 -115.98 -27.45
N ARG A 212 32.04 -115.47 -27.47
CA ARG A 212 33.20 -116.17 -28.04
C ARG A 212 33.54 -117.41 -27.24
N ILE A 213 33.56 -117.34 -25.91
CA ILE A 213 33.77 -118.50 -25.02
C ILE A 213 32.66 -119.53 -25.27
N VAL A 214 31.39 -119.12 -25.28
CA VAL A 214 30.26 -120.01 -25.61
C VAL A 214 30.37 -120.59 -27.02
N SER A 215 30.80 -119.80 -28.01
CA SER A 215 31.03 -120.27 -29.39
C SER A 215 32.24 -121.21 -29.46
N ARG A 216 33.26 -121.00 -28.62
CA ARG A 216 34.45 -121.83 -28.52
C ARG A 216 34.15 -123.13 -27.81
N ASP A 217 33.38 -123.13 -26.73
CA ASP A 217 32.82 -124.31 -26.07
C ASP A 217 31.88 -125.06 -27.02
N ARG A 218 31.04 -124.36 -27.78
CA ARG A 218 30.27 -124.97 -28.89
C ARG A 218 31.17 -125.51 -30.00
N SER A 219 32.31 -124.87 -30.28
CA SER A 219 33.27 -125.35 -31.27
C SER A 219 34.05 -126.55 -30.75
N VAL A 220 34.38 -126.62 -29.46
CA VAL A 220 34.99 -127.76 -28.76
C VAL A 220 33.99 -128.91 -28.71
N LEU A 221 32.69 -128.63 -28.47
CA LEU A 221 31.60 -129.60 -28.62
C LEU A 221 31.38 -130.03 -30.09
N ARG A 222 31.84 -129.23 -31.08
CA ARG A 222 31.80 -129.58 -32.52
C ARG A 222 33.09 -130.23 -33.03
N GLN A 223 34.24 -130.00 -32.39
CA GLN A 223 35.55 -130.59 -32.67
C GLN A 223 35.77 -131.87 -31.85
N SER A 224 34.95 -132.07 -30.80
CA SER A 224 34.38 -133.38 -30.44
C SER A 224 33.25 -133.74 -31.43
N THR A 225 33.62 -133.82 -32.70
CA THR A 225 33.14 -134.93 -33.54
C THR A 225 33.22 -136.20 -32.70
N SER A 226 32.25 -137.09 -32.66
CA SER A 226 31.28 -137.37 -33.70
C SER A 226 30.39 -138.49 -33.17
N ALA A 227 29.22 -138.14 -32.66
CA ALA A 227 28.09 -139.05 -32.51
C ALA A 227 26.78 -138.25 -32.53
N ALA A 228 25.93 -138.60 -33.50
CA ALA A 228 24.48 -138.37 -33.55
C ALA A 228 23.94 -136.94 -33.79
N GLY A 229 23.35 -136.73 -34.98
CA GLY A 229 22.17 -135.85 -35.13
C GLY A 229 20.91 -136.52 -34.53
N PRO A 230 19.65 -136.05 -34.76
CA PRO A 230 19.15 -135.10 -35.77
C PRO A 230 18.12 -134.06 -35.25
N GLN A 231 17.69 -133.16 -36.15
CA GLN A 231 16.34 -132.57 -36.41
C GLN A 231 15.27 -132.55 -35.26
N TYR A 232 14.47 -131.51 -34.97
CA TYR A 232 13.43 -130.85 -35.78
C TYR A 232 12.66 -129.78 -34.94
N LEU A 233 12.06 -128.79 -35.64
CA LEU A 233 10.72 -128.17 -35.47
C LEU A 233 10.30 -127.19 -34.33
N ARG A 234 9.89 -125.99 -34.80
CA ARG A 234 8.52 -125.39 -34.76
C ARG A 234 8.18 -124.37 -33.65
N SER A 235 7.64 -123.22 -34.12
CA SER A 235 6.47 -122.41 -33.64
C SER A 235 6.34 -122.12 -32.14
N ASP A 236 5.79 -121.02 -31.66
CA ASP A 236 5.26 -119.74 -32.13
C ASP A 236 5.01 -118.97 -30.79
N ASP A 237 4.52 -117.74 -30.92
CA ASP A 237 3.49 -117.20 -30.03
C ASP A 237 3.92 -116.21 -28.91
N THR A 238 3.86 -114.93 -29.30
CA THR A 238 3.08 -113.80 -28.75
C THR A 238 3.05 -113.45 -27.26
N GLY A 239 2.85 -112.14 -27.01
CA GLY A 239 2.31 -111.61 -25.75
C GLY A 239 3.06 -110.36 -25.27
N ASN A 240 2.87 -109.19 -25.90
CA ASN A 240 1.80 -108.22 -25.64
C ASN A 240 1.98 -107.39 -24.36
N SER A 241 2.02 -106.06 -24.54
CA SER A 241 1.27 -105.02 -23.80
C SER A 241 2.13 -103.80 -23.46
N GLN A 242 2.10 -102.85 -24.39
CA GLN A 242 2.32 -101.41 -24.18
C GLN A 242 1.19 -100.88 -23.27
N ASP A 243 1.55 -100.20 -22.19
CA ASP A 243 1.76 -98.75 -22.09
C ASP A 243 0.46 -98.06 -21.66
N ASN A 244 0.46 -97.56 -20.43
CA ASN A 244 -0.70 -97.01 -19.75
C ASN A 244 -0.44 -95.59 -19.25
N SER A 245 -1.29 -94.70 -19.77
CA SER A 245 -1.92 -93.53 -19.14
C SER A 245 -1.11 -92.27 -18.79
N TYR A 246 -1.26 -91.28 -19.68
CA TYR A 246 -1.92 -89.96 -19.50
C TYR A 246 -1.79 -89.13 -18.20
N ARG A 247 -1.10 -88.00 -18.39
CA ARG A 247 -1.27 -86.59 -17.95
C ARG A 247 -2.61 -86.16 -17.32
N ALA A 248 -2.53 -85.36 -16.25
CA ALA A 248 -3.52 -84.34 -15.88
C ALA A 248 -2.85 -83.12 -15.20
N ASP A 249 -3.26 -81.93 -15.65
CA ASP A 249 -2.96 -80.59 -15.12
C ASP A 249 -3.44 -80.38 -13.68
N TYR A 250 -2.78 -79.49 -12.93
CA TYR A 250 -3.43 -78.58 -11.98
C TYR A 250 -2.52 -77.40 -11.59
N SER A 251 -3.01 -76.17 -11.76
CA SER A 251 -2.47 -74.92 -11.19
C SER A 251 -2.91 -74.74 -9.72
N PRO A 252 -2.33 -73.79 -8.95
CA PRO A 252 -3.11 -72.55 -8.71
C PRO A 252 -2.31 -71.23 -8.50
N ARG A 253 -2.93 -70.12 -8.95
CA ARG A 253 -3.13 -68.75 -8.37
C ARG A 253 -2.06 -68.17 -7.39
N ARG A 254 -1.69 -66.88 -7.41
CA ARG A 254 -2.54 -65.67 -7.24
C ARG A 254 -1.75 -64.39 -7.58
N SER A 255 -2.44 -63.40 -8.15
CA SER A 255 -2.02 -62.00 -8.27
C SER A 255 -2.93 -61.14 -7.39
N GLU A 256 -2.38 -60.16 -6.65
CA GLU A 256 -3.10 -58.93 -6.28
C GLU A 256 -2.09 -57.88 -5.80
N ARG A 257 -2.07 -56.76 -6.52
CA ARG A 257 -1.36 -55.53 -6.18
C ARG A 257 -2.28 -54.73 -5.26
N ASP A 258 -1.71 -54.16 -4.21
CA ASP A 258 -2.37 -53.13 -3.41
C ASP A 258 -1.58 -51.83 -3.60
N TYR A 259 -2.24 -50.81 -4.17
CA TYR A 259 -1.77 -49.44 -4.22
C TYR A 259 -2.81 -48.62 -3.45
N GLY A 260 -2.50 -48.38 -2.17
CA GLY A 260 -3.22 -47.47 -1.29
C GLY A 260 -2.57 -46.10 -1.27
N ASP A 261 -3.29 -45.16 -1.90
CA ASP A 261 -3.22 -43.71 -1.83
C ASP A 261 -3.07 -43.18 -0.39
N ASN A 262 -2.10 -42.28 -0.15
CA ASN A 262 -2.03 -41.46 1.07
C ASN A 262 -1.95 -39.98 0.68
N ARG A 263 -3.07 -39.29 0.92
CA ARG A 263 -3.13 -37.85 1.16
C ARG A 263 -2.81 -37.54 2.62
#